data_AF-A0A1Y3E840-F1
#
_entry.id   AF-A0A1Y3E840-F1
#
_cell.length_a   1.000
_cell.length_b   1.000
_cell.length_c   1.000
_cell.angle_alpha   90.00
_cell.angle_beta   90.00
_cell.angle_gamma   90.00
#
_symmetry.space_group_name_H-M   'P 1'
#
loop_
_entity.id
_entity.type
_entity.pdbx_description
1 polymer ?
#
loop_
_entity_poly.entity_id
_entity_poly.type
_entity_poly.pdbx_seq_one_letter_code
_entity_poly.pdbx_strand_id
1 'polypeptide(L)'
;MYYFHQSFTSMYFVGLGLSGLIPSILSLSQGSGNVNCIFNSSTNSTEAVPVEARFSVTVFFLIICLWVCIGLCAFLLLHILPDATEIQNPNDKTSKTSAAETDSTLLSSQDVHLSRSQCVILLAFTTIVCCLINGVMPTVQSYASLPYGQTVFQMVIVLSSLANPICSYLSFVVPVTSLRIMALLTSVVVIACSYILYLASQSPFGVLKETFVGSFLCVGSFVIATGLCSFLRTIIANRLRKSEVESRLLWCGIFSQLGSFIGAVVMFPLINVYNIFSTAPVCSSATVP
;
A
#
# COMPACT_ATOMS: atom_id res chain seq x y z
N MET A 1 -2.45 6.27 -31.71
CA MET A 1 -1.75 5.50 -30.66
C MET A 1 -1.62 6.41 -29.46
N TYR A 2 -2.23 6.08 -28.33
CA TYR A 2 -2.37 6.97 -27.17
C TYR A 2 -1.14 6.83 -26.25
N TYR A 3 -0.13 7.68 -26.46
CA TYR A 3 1.00 7.78 -25.54
C TYR A 3 0.63 8.65 -24.34
N PHE A 4 0.22 8.04 -23.25
CA PHE A 4 0.03 8.77 -21.99
C PHE A 4 1.42 9.22 -21.46
N HIS A 5 1.54 10.37 -20.81
CA HIS A 5 2.77 10.82 -20.13
C HIS A 5 3.14 9.94 -18.91
N GLN A 6 4.43 9.74 -18.60
CA GLN A 6 4.89 8.89 -17.47
C GLN A 6 4.28 9.32 -16.13
N SER A 7 4.00 10.61 -15.98
CA SER A 7 3.34 11.19 -14.81
C SER A 7 1.99 10.55 -14.49
N PHE A 8 1.22 10.06 -15.48
CA PHE A 8 -0.08 9.45 -15.22
C PHE A 8 0.03 8.10 -14.50
N THR A 9 1.06 7.30 -14.78
CA THR A 9 1.26 6.00 -14.10
C THR A 9 1.67 6.21 -12.64
N SER A 10 2.58 7.15 -12.37
CA SER A 10 2.93 7.49 -10.99
C SER A 10 1.74 8.11 -10.23
N MET A 11 0.99 9.02 -10.85
CA MET A 11 -0.19 9.63 -10.22
C MET A 11 -1.31 8.63 -9.97
N TYR A 12 -1.44 7.60 -10.81
CA TYR A 12 -2.35 6.47 -10.54
C TYR A 12 -1.99 5.74 -9.24
N PHE A 13 -0.71 5.41 -9.02
CA PHE A 13 -0.27 4.76 -7.77
C PHE A 13 -0.40 5.66 -6.55
N VAL A 14 -0.14 6.97 -6.69
CA VAL A 14 -0.40 7.96 -5.63
C VAL A 14 -1.89 8.00 -5.29
N GLY A 15 -2.76 8.05 -6.30
CA GLY A 15 -4.22 8.01 -6.13
C GLY A 15 -4.71 6.73 -5.45
N LEU A 16 -4.15 5.57 -5.84
CA LEU A 16 -4.41 4.30 -5.16
C LEU A 16 -4.05 4.37 -3.67
N GLY A 17 -2.90 4.95 -3.32
CA GLY A 17 -2.49 5.14 -1.92
C GLY A 17 -3.44 6.06 -1.15
N LEU A 18 -3.83 7.19 -1.75
CA LEU A 18 -4.76 8.15 -1.14
C LEU A 18 -6.16 7.55 -0.90
N SER A 19 -6.58 6.58 -1.72
CA SER A 19 -7.87 5.90 -1.55
C SER A 19 -8.00 5.16 -0.21
N GLY A 20 -6.90 4.61 0.32
CA GLY A 20 -6.86 3.95 1.63
C GLY A 20 -6.59 4.91 2.79
N LEU A 21 -5.95 6.06 2.51
CA LEU A 21 -5.60 7.05 3.54
C LEU A 21 -6.82 7.72 4.16
N ILE A 22 -7.78 8.17 3.35
CA ILE A 22 -8.96 8.88 3.85
C ILE A 22 -9.81 7.98 4.78
N PRO A 23 -10.19 6.74 4.40
CA PRO A 23 -10.86 5.82 5.31
C PRO A 23 -10.07 5.55 6.60
N SER A 24 -8.74 5.46 6.52
CA SER A 24 -7.87 5.20 7.68
C SER A 24 -7.91 6.37 8.68
N ILE A 25 -7.79 7.61 8.20
CA ILE A 25 -7.89 8.81 9.04
C ILE A 25 -9.28 8.91 9.67
N LEU A 26 -10.34 8.64 8.90
CA LEU A 26 -11.72 8.64 9.41
C LEU A 26 -11.94 7.55 10.46
N SER A 27 -11.37 6.36 10.28
CA SER A 27 -11.46 5.27 11.27
C SER A 27 -10.77 5.65 12.58
N LEU A 28 -9.60 6.29 12.50
CA LEU A 28 -8.88 6.78 13.68
C LEU A 28 -9.64 7.92 14.36
N SER A 29 -10.19 8.87 13.60
CA SER A 29 -10.95 10.00 14.15
C SER A 29 -12.28 9.55 14.78
N GLN A 30 -12.90 8.50 14.24
CA GLN A 30 -14.08 7.86 14.82
C GLN A 30 -13.79 7.22 16.18
N GLY A 31 -12.54 6.76 16.39
CA GLY A 31 -12.16 5.96 17.56
C GLY A 31 -12.75 4.55 17.54
N SER A 32 -13.13 4.06 16.35
CA SER A 32 -13.82 2.78 16.20
C SER A 32 -12.96 1.59 16.63
N GLY A 33 -13.57 0.65 17.35
CA GLY A 33 -12.92 -0.56 17.83
C GLY A 33 -12.13 -0.41 19.13
N ASN A 34 -12.19 0.74 19.82
CA ASN A 34 -11.64 0.86 21.16
C ASN A 34 -12.57 0.19 22.18
N VAL A 35 -12.00 -0.57 23.11
CA VAL A 35 -12.77 -1.36 24.08
C VAL A 35 -12.23 -1.09 25.47
N ASN A 36 -13.13 -0.79 26.42
CA ASN A 36 -12.81 -0.66 27.82
C ASN A 36 -13.04 -2.01 28.51
N CYS A 37 -12.00 -2.53 29.16
CA CYS A 37 -12.11 -3.73 29.97
C CYS A 37 -12.57 -3.32 31.38
N ILE A 38 -13.83 -3.64 31.71
CA ILE A 38 -14.42 -3.32 33.02
C ILE A 38 -14.59 -4.64 33.78
N PHE A 39 -14.12 -4.68 35.03
CA PHE A 39 -14.36 -5.82 35.91
C PHE A 39 -15.82 -5.82 36.37
N ASN A 40 -16.56 -6.88 36.04
CA ASN A 40 -17.93 -7.05 36.50
C ASN A 40 -17.94 -7.95 37.75
N SER A 41 -18.20 -7.34 38.90
CA SER A 41 -18.28 -8.04 40.19
C SER A 41 -19.41 -9.07 40.27
N SER A 42 -20.41 -9.00 39.39
CA SER A 42 -21.54 -9.95 39.37
C SER A 42 -21.19 -11.25 38.65
N THR A 43 -20.35 -11.17 37.61
CA THR A 43 -19.91 -12.32 36.79
C THR A 43 -18.50 -12.79 37.15
N ASN A 44 -17.83 -12.10 38.09
CA ASN A 44 -16.40 -12.29 38.43
C ASN A 44 -15.50 -12.36 37.19
N SER A 45 -15.85 -11.60 36.15
CA SER A 45 -15.17 -11.63 34.87
C SER A 45 -14.92 -10.22 34.34
N THR A 46 -13.83 -10.06 33.59
CA THR A 46 -13.52 -8.82 32.89
C THR A 46 -14.31 -8.78 31.59
N GLU A 47 -15.25 -7.86 31.47
CA GLU A 47 -16.08 -7.70 30.29
C GLU A 47 -15.54 -6.59 29.38
N ALA A 48 -15.58 -6.86 28.09
CA ALA A 48 -15.07 -5.97 27.06
C ALA A 48 -16.22 -5.04 26.60
N VAL A 49 -16.26 -3.80 27.12
CA VAL A 49 -17.30 -2.82 26.81
C VAL A 49 -16.84 -1.92 25.66
N PRO A 50 -17.48 -1.97 24.49
CA PRO A 50 -17.08 -1.14 23.35
C PRO A 50 -17.29 0.34 23.69
N VAL A 51 -16.27 1.16 23.41
CA VAL A 51 -16.37 2.61 23.54
C VAL A 51 -17.27 3.14 22.42
N GLU A 52 -18.20 4.01 22.77
CA GLU A 52 -19.09 4.62 21.80
C GLU A 52 -18.28 5.44 20.78
N ALA A 53 -18.52 5.17 19.49
CA ALA A 53 -17.85 5.87 18.40
C ALA A 53 -18.22 7.36 18.43
N ARG A 54 -17.24 8.24 18.16
CA ARG A 54 -17.47 9.70 18.19
C ARG A 54 -18.51 10.18 17.17
N PHE A 55 -18.73 9.40 16.11
CA PHE A 55 -19.78 9.63 15.12
C PHE A 55 -20.26 8.30 14.54
N SER A 56 -21.50 8.31 14.04
CA SER A 56 -22.16 7.12 13.50
C SER A 56 -21.49 6.57 12.23
N VAL A 57 -21.60 5.25 12.04
CA VAL A 57 -21.16 4.53 10.84
C VAL A 57 -21.81 5.07 9.56
N THR A 58 -23.03 5.62 9.64
CA THR A 58 -23.70 6.27 8.50
C THR A 58 -22.92 7.49 8.01
N VAL A 59 -22.40 8.32 8.94
CA VAL A 59 -21.61 9.50 8.60
C VAL A 59 -20.27 9.08 7.98
N PHE A 60 -19.65 8.02 8.51
CA PHE A 60 -18.43 7.43 7.95
C PHE A 60 -18.60 7.07 6.46
N PHE A 61 -19.64 6.29 6.13
CA PHE A 61 -19.89 5.86 4.75
C PHE A 61 -20.32 7.02 3.84
N LEU A 62 -21.05 8.02 4.36
CA LEU A 62 -21.39 9.22 3.59
C LEU A 62 -20.15 10.01 3.17
N ILE A 63 -19.19 10.21 4.08
CA ILE A 63 -17.94 10.94 3.76
C ILE A 63 -17.14 10.17 2.69
N ILE A 64 -17.01 8.85 2.83
CA ILE A 64 -16.32 8.03 1.81
C ILE A 64 -17.06 8.08 0.47
N CYS A 65 -18.39 8.01 0.48
CA CYS A 65 -19.20 8.13 -0.74
C CYS A 65 -18.95 9.45 -1.45
N LEU A 66 -18.97 10.57 -0.71
CA LEU A 66 -18.67 11.90 -1.27
C LEU A 66 -17.25 11.96 -1.85
N TRP A 67 -16.26 11.39 -1.16
CA TRP A 67 -14.88 11.33 -1.63
C TRP A 67 -14.75 10.57 -2.96
N VAL A 68 -15.41 9.42 -3.09
CA VAL A 68 -15.43 8.63 -4.33
C VAL A 68 -16.20 9.36 -5.44
N CYS A 69 -17.31 10.03 -5.12
CA CYS A 69 -18.07 10.85 -6.07
C CYS A 69 -17.24 12.00 -6.62
N ILE A 70 -16.42 12.67 -5.79
CA ILE A 70 -15.49 13.71 -6.26
C ILE A 70 -14.50 13.12 -7.28
N GLY A 71 -13.95 11.93 -7.00
CA GLY A 71 -13.08 11.21 -7.94
C GLY A 71 -13.78 10.87 -9.26
N LEU A 72 -15.05 10.42 -9.20
CA LEU A 72 -15.86 10.15 -10.39
C LEU A 72 -16.14 11.43 -11.19
N CYS A 73 -16.54 12.51 -10.53
CA CYS A 73 -16.78 13.81 -11.17
C CYS A 73 -15.51 14.33 -11.86
N ALA A 74 -14.35 14.22 -11.21
CA ALA A 74 -13.07 14.60 -11.81
C ALA A 74 -12.75 13.77 -13.06
N PHE A 75 -13.00 12.46 -13.03
CA PHE A 75 -12.81 11.59 -14.19
C PHE A 75 -13.77 11.93 -15.34
N LEU A 76 -15.05 12.15 -15.04
CA LEU A 76 -16.05 12.55 -16.03
C LEU A 76 -15.72 13.91 -16.64
N LEU A 77 -15.28 14.87 -15.82
CA LEU A 77 -14.86 16.18 -16.29
C LEU A 77 -13.66 16.07 -17.25
N LEU A 78 -12.66 15.23 -16.90
CA LEU A 78 -11.53 14.94 -17.78
C LEU A 78 -11.96 14.24 -19.09
N HIS A 79 -13.01 13.42 -19.05
CA HIS A 79 -13.56 12.77 -20.24
C HIS A 79 -14.35 13.72 -21.15
N ILE A 80 -15.05 14.70 -20.57
CA ILE A 80 -15.92 15.64 -21.28
C ILE A 80 -15.14 16.86 -21.81
N LEU A 81 -14.06 17.28 -21.15
CA LEU A 81 -13.22 18.39 -21.59
C LEU A 81 -12.51 18.05 -22.92
N PRO A 82 -12.73 18.82 -24.00
CA PRO A 82 -12.22 18.52 -25.35
C PRO A 82 -10.74 18.85 -25.59
N ASP A 83 -9.89 18.74 -24.56
CA ASP A 83 -8.51 19.29 -24.59
C ASP A 83 -7.40 18.25 -24.42
N ALA A 84 -7.71 16.97 -24.65
CA ALA A 84 -6.70 15.92 -24.73
C ALA A 84 -5.96 15.87 -26.07
N THR A 85 -6.30 16.75 -27.02
CA THR A 85 -5.69 16.82 -28.35
C THR A 85 -4.48 17.76 -28.41
N GLU A 86 -4.37 18.76 -27.52
CA GLU A 86 -3.24 19.70 -27.52
C GLU A 86 -2.00 19.15 -26.79
N ILE A 87 -2.16 18.19 -25.87
CA ILE A 87 -1.03 17.47 -25.23
C ILE A 87 -0.33 16.52 -26.22
N GLN A 88 -0.93 16.27 -27.40
CA GLN A 88 -0.51 15.25 -28.36
C GLN A 88 0.45 15.75 -29.45
N ASN A 89 0.69 17.08 -29.56
CA ASN A 89 1.61 17.67 -30.55
C ASN A 89 2.75 18.46 -29.88
N PRO A 90 3.91 17.85 -29.60
CA PRO A 90 5.09 18.58 -29.11
C PRO A 90 5.76 19.47 -30.19
N ASN A 91 5.25 19.52 -31.42
CA ASN A 91 5.93 20.17 -32.55
C ASN A 91 5.53 21.62 -32.86
N ASP A 92 4.65 22.27 -32.09
CA ASP A 92 4.21 23.64 -32.41
C ASP A 92 4.57 24.72 -31.39
N LYS A 93 5.76 24.60 -30.77
CA LYS A 93 6.37 25.72 -30.01
C LYS A 93 7.83 25.98 -30.41
N THR A 94 8.18 25.77 -31.68
CA THR A 94 9.43 26.29 -32.25
C THR A 94 9.14 27.45 -33.19
N SER A 95 8.78 28.60 -32.63
CA SER A 95 9.02 29.92 -33.23
C SER A 95 8.63 31.03 -32.26
N LYS A 96 9.60 31.43 -31.44
CA LYS A 96 9.99 32.83 -31.13
C LYS A 96 10.71 32.87 -29.78
N THR A 97 12.04 32.78 -29.83
CA THR A 97 13.00 33.77 -29.32
C THR A 97 14.35 33.09 -29.15
N SER A 98 15.27 33.42 -30.05
CA SER A 98 16.69 33.09 -29.99
C SER A 98 17.36 33.94 -28.92
N ALA A 99 18.12 33.30 -28.02
CA ALA A 99 19.51 33.65 -27.71
C ALA A 99 20.08 32.70 -26.64
N ALA A 100 21.33 32.25 -26.88
CA ALA A 100 22.20 31.42 -26.04
C ALA A 100 22.06 29.89 -26.20
N GLU A 101 22.71 29.39 -27.24
CA GLU A 101 23.25 28.03 -27.31
C GLU A 101 24.26 27.81 -26.17
N THR A 102 24.11 26.73 -25.39
CA THR A 102 25.16 25.75 -25.00
C THR A 102 24.44 24.62 -24.25
N ASP A 103 24.77 23.37 -24.58
CA ASP A 103 24.31 22.12 -23.95
C ASP A 103 22.99 21.47 -24.41
N SER A 104 22.80 21.37 -25.73
CA SER A 104 21.80 20.52 -26.39
C SER A 104 22.33 19.11 -26.75
N THR A 105 23.03 18.40 -25.84
CA THR A 105 23.56 17.04 -26.11
C THR A 105 23.36 15.96 -25.03
N LEU A 106 22.45 16.10 -24.06
CA LEU A 106 22.27 15.08 -23.00
C LEU A 106 20.85 14.54 -22.77
N LEU A 107 19.91 14.72 -23.70
CA LEU A 107 18.59 14.06 -23.59
C LEU A 107 18.11 13.43 -24.91
N SER A 108 19.05 12.83 -25.65
CA SER A 108 18.69 11.83 -26.64
C SER A 108 18.17 10.59 -25.93
N SER A 109 16.88 10.36 -26.06
CA SER A 109 16.16 9.08 -26.00
C SER A 109 17.08 7.86 -25.95
N GLN A 110 17.44 7.43 -24.74
CA GLN A 110 18.08 6.14 -24.55
C GLN A 110 16.99 5.07 -24.56
N ASP A 111 16.69 4.56 -25.76
CA ASP A 111 15.88 3.37 -25.99
C ASP A 111 16.55 2.17 -25.31
N VAL A 112 16.29 2.01 -24.02
CA VAL A 112 16.70 0.82 -23.28
C VAL A 112 15.73 -0.29 -23.67
N HIS A 113 16.07 -1.00 -24.74
CA HIS A 113 15.37 -2.20 -25.18
C HIS A 113 15.41 -3.24 -24.05
N LEU A 114 14.34 -3.30 -23.25
CA LEU A 114 14.27 -4.15 -22.08
C LEU A 114 14.17 -5.60 -22.53
N SER A 115 15.22 -6.39 -22.29
CA SER A 115 15.29 -7.80 -22.72
C SER A 115 14.10 -8.61 -22.20
N ARG A 116 13.67 -9.63 -22.95
CA ARG A 116 12.54 -10.50 -22.58
C ARG A 116 12.73 -11.10 -21.18
N SER A 117 13.96 -11.51 -20.84
CA SER A 117 14.28 -12.04 -19.51
C SER A 117 14.14 -10.99 -18.42
N GLN A 118 14.53 -9.74 -18.68
CA GLN A 118 14.35 -8.64 -17.73
C GLN A 118 12.87 -8.33 -17.51
N CYS A 119 12.04 -8.43 -18.57
CA CYS A 119 10.59 -8.30 -18.44
C CYS A 119 9.99 -9.35 -17.51
N VAL A 120 10.36 -10.62 -17.72
CA VAL A 120 9.86 -11.73 -16.90
C VAL A 120 10.27 -11.55 -15.44
N ILE A 121 11.52 -11.14 -15.18
CA ILE A 121 12.01 -10.85 -13.83
C ILE A 121 11.19 -9.71 -13.17
N LEU A 122 10.92 -8.63 -13.91
CA LEU A 122 10.12 -7.52 -13.37
C LEU A 122 8.67 -7.91 -13.09
N LEU A 123 8.05 -8.74 -13.95
CA LEU A 123 6.72 -9.28 -13.71
C LEU A 123 6.68 -10.21 -12.49
N ALA A 124 7.73 -11.00 -12.27
CA ALA A 124 7.89 -11.81 -11.06
C ALA A 124 7.99 -10.93 -9.81
N PHE A 125 8.78 -9.85 -9.83
CA PHE A 125 8.84 -8.89 -8.72
C PHE A 125 7.49 -8.22 -8.47
N THR A 126 6.76 -7.80 -9.50
CA THR A 126 5.40 -7.28 -9.35
C THR A 126 4.47 -8.28 -8.66
N THR A 127 4.54 -9.55 -9.07
CA THR A 127 3.71 -10.63 -8.50
C THR A 127 4.02 -10.80 -7.01
N ILE A 128 5.30 -10.88 -6.65
CA ILE A 128 5.75 -11.01 -5.25
C ILE A 128 5.29 -9.81 -4.43
N VAL A 129 5.59 -8.59 -4.89
CA VAL A 129 5.22 -7.36 -4.17
C VAL A 129 3.71 -7.26 -3.98
N CYS A 130 2.90 -7.57 -5.00
CA CYS A 130 1.45 -7.53 -4.91
C CYS A 130 0.88 -8.63 -4.00
N CYS A 131 1.48 -9.83 -4.01
CA CYS A 131 1.15 -10.90 -3.08
C CYS A 131 1.34 -10.45 -1.62
N LEU A 132 2.46 -9.79 -1.33
CA LEU A 132 2.78 -9.35 0.03
C LEU A 132 1.90 -8.19 0.49
N ILE A 133 1.81 -7.10 -0.29
CA ILE A 133 1.09 -5.88 0.14
C ILE A 133 -0.44 -6.04 0.14
N ASN A 134 -1.02 -6.81 -0.79
CA ASN A 134 -2.48 -6.94 -0.90
C ASN A 134 -3.03 -8.26 -0.32
N GLY A 135 -2.18 -9.29 -0.17
CA GLY A 135 -2.60 -10.60 0.33
C GLY A 135 -2.08 -10.88 1.73
N VAL A 136 -0.76 -10.98 1.89
CA VAL A 136 -0.15 -11.42 3.15
C VAL A 136 -0.28 -10.38 4.26
N MET A 137 0.21 -9.16 4.06
CA MET A 137 0.23 -8.15 5.12
C MET A 137 -1.15 -7.80 5.67
N PRO A 138 -2.20 -7.56 4.84
CA PRO A 138 -3.52 -7.22 5.35
C PRO A 138 -4.18 -8.36 6.14
N THR A 139 -3.93 -9.61 5.75
CA THR A 139 -4.54 -10.79 6.40
C THR A 139 -3.95 -11.09 7.77
N VAL A 140 -2.66 -10.81 7.98
CA VAL A 140 -1.98 -11.03 9.27
C VAL A 140 -1.93 -9.79 10.15
N GLN A 141 -2.38 -8.65 9.67
CA GLN A 141 -2.27 -7.37 10.36
C GLN A 141 -2.88 -7.41 11.76
N SER A 142 -4.10 -7.94 11.88
CA SER A 142 -4.80 -8.06 13.17
C SER A 142 -4.03 -8.97 14.13
N TYR A 143 -3.58 -10.14 13.66
CA TYR A 143 -2.79 -11.09 14.46
C TYR A 143 -1.45 -10.51 14.92
N ALA A 144 -0.76 -9.74 14.08
CA ALA A 144 0.54 -9.16 14.41
C ALA A 144 0.45 -7.96 15.36
N SER A 145 -0.58 -7.11 15.23
CA SER A 145 -0.61 -5.81 15.91
C SER A 145 -1.61 -5.69 17.07
N LEU A 146 -2.67 -6.49 17.13
CA LEU A 146 -3.59 -6.51 18.28
C LEU A 146 -2.94 -6.97 19.60
N PRO A 147 -1.96 -7.91 19.62
CA PRO A 147 -1.25 -8.26 20.86
C PRO A 147 -0.53 -7.07 21.54
N TYR A 148 -0.30 -5.97 20.82
CA TYR A 148 0.32 -4.74 21.35
C TYR A 148 -0.71 -3.65 21.70
N GLY A 149 -2.00 -3.96 21.59
CA GLY A 149 -3.11 -3.06 21.89
C GLY A 149 -3.75 -2.41 20.67
N GLN A 150 -5.00 -1.96 20.85
CA GLN A 150 -5.83 -1.36 19.80
C GLN A 150 -5.21 -0.10 19.19
N THR A 151 -4.50 0.70 20.00
CA THR A 151 -3.81 1.89 19.53
C THR A 151 -2.70 1.54 18.53
N VAL A 152 -1.96 0.45 18.77
CA VAL A 152 -0.88 0.01 17.87
C VAL A 152 -1.47 -0.52 16.55
N PHE A 153 -2.55 -1.29 16.62
CA PHE A 153 -3.30 -1.74 15.45
C PHE A 153 -3.77 -0.55 14.59
N GLN A 154 -4.36 0.48 15.18
CA GLN A 154 -4.80 1.68 14.45
C GLN A 154 -3.62 2.47 13.87
N MET A 155 -2.51 2.60 14.60
CA MET A 155 -1.29 3.25 14.11
C MET A 155 -0.71 2.54 12.89
N VAL A 156 -0.69 1.20 12.89
CA VAL A 156 -0.28 0.40 11.73
C VAL A 156 -1.12 0.74 10.50
N ILE A 157 -2.46 0.78 10.65
CA ILE A 157 -3.38 1.11 9.55
C ILE A 157 -3.08 2.51 8.99
N VAL A 158 -3.07 3.53 9.86
CA VAL A 158 -2.96 4.92 9.42
C VAL A 158 -1.59 5.22 8.82
N LEU A 159 -0.51 4.81 9.50
CA LEU A 159 0.85 5.11 9.02
C LEU A 159 1.21 4.31 7.77
N SER A 160 0.74 3.07 7.63
CA SER A 160 0.95 2.29 6.38
C SER A 160 0.18 2.90 5.21
N SER A 161 -1.07 3.32 5.44
CA SER A 161 -1.88 4.03 4.45
C SER A 161 -1.28 5.39 4.05
N LEU A 162 -0.55 6.05 4.96
CA LEU A 162 0.18 7.29 4.66
C LEU A 162 1.49 7.02 3.90
N ALA A 163 2.21 5.95 4.25
CA ALA A 163 3.46 5.57 3.59
C ALA A 163 3.25 5.23 2.11
N ASN A 164 2.12 4.63 1.75
CA ASN A 164 1.81 4.23 0.38
C ASN A 164 1.86 5.40 -0.66
N PRO A 165 1.08 6.50 -0.52
CA PRO A 165 1.16 7.62 -1.44
C PRO A 165 2.50 8.37 -1.37
N ILE A 166 3.11 8.49 -0.18
CA ILE A 166 4.42 9.15 -0.01
C ILE A 166 5.50 8.41 -0.81
N CYS A 167 5.60 7.09 -0.63
CA CYS A 167 6.59 6.28 -1.33
C CYS A 167 6.30 6.13 -2.83
N SER A 168 5.02 6.08 -3.21
CA SER A 168 4.62 6.11 -4.62
C SER A 168 5.04 7.43 -5.28
N TYR A 169 4.88 8.56 -4.59
CA TYR A 169 5.37 9.85 -5.06
C TYR A 169 6.90 9.93 -5.06
N LEU A 170 7.58 9.39 -4.04
CA LEU A 170 9.04 9.35 -3.95
C LEU A 170 9.68 8.65 -5.16
N SER A 171 9.01 7.64 -5.73
CA SER A 171 9.45 6.96 -6.94
C SER A 171 9.55 7.86 -8.18
N PHE A 172 8.84 8.98 -8.19
CA PHE A 172 8.95 10.00 -9.23
C PHE A 172 10.23 10.81 -9.09
N VAL A 173 10.62 11.15 -7.84
CA VAL A 173 11.82 11.92 -7.53
C VAL A 173 13.08 11.07 -7.62
N VAL A 174 13.00 9.79 -7.26
CA VAL A 174 14.14 8.86 -7.23
C VAL A 174 13.94 7.75 -8.28
N PRO A 175 14.32 7.98 -9.55
CA PRO A 175 14.19 6.98 -10.60
C PRO A 175 15.24 5.87 -10.43
N VAL A 176 14.81 4.67 -10.04
CA VAL A 176 15.69 3.49 -9.98
C VAL A 176 15.62 2.72 -11.29
N THR A 177 16.77 2.59 -11.97
CA THR A 177 16.88 1.88 -13.24
C THR A 177 17.53 0.49 -13.09
N SER A 178 18.39 0.30 -12.09
CA SER A 178 19.12 -0.96 -11.93
C SER A 178 18.24 -2.10 -11.43
N LEU A 179 18.18 -3.20 -12.19
CA LEU A 179 17.49 -4.43 -11.78
C LEU A 179 18.05 -5.02 -10.49
N ARG A 180 19.35 -4.87 -10.23
CA ARG A 180 19.99 -5.36 -9.00
C ARG A 180 19.44 -4.64 -7.77
N ILE A 181 19.27 -3.31 -7.86
CA ILE A 181 18.71 -2.52 -6.77
C ILE A 181 17.25 -2.92 -6.53
N MET A 182 16.47 -3.13 -7.59
CA MET A 182 15.08 -3.59 -7.48
C MET A 182 14.99 -4.99 -6.83
N ALA A 183 15.89 -5.90 -7.18
CA ALA A 183 15.97 -7.22 -6.58
C ALA A 183 16.35 -7.16 -5.08
N LEU A 184 17.31 -6.31 -4.72
CA LEU A 184 17.70 -6.08 -3.32
C LEU A 184 16.54 -5.51 -2.51
N LEU A 185 15.88 -4.46 -3.01
CA LEU A 185 14.70 -3.88 -2.36
C LEU A 185 13.57 -4.91 -2.21
N THR A 186 13.33 -5.75 -3.23
CA THR A 186 12.33 -6.83 -3.15
C THR A 186 12.71 -7.85 -2.07
N SER A 187 14.00 -8.17 -1.94
CA SER A 187 14.50 -9.08 -0.89
C SER A 187 14.31 -8.49 0.50
N VAL A 188 14.59 -7.20 0.68
CA VAL A 188 14.33 -6.47 1.94
C VAL A 188 12.85 -6.51 2.31
N VAL A 189 11.95 -6.33 1.33
CA VAL A 189 10.50 -6.44 1.54
C VAL A 189 10.10 -7.84 2.00
N VAL A 190 10.64 -8.89 1.37
CA VAL A 190 10.35 -10.28 1.77
C VAL A 190 10.83 -10.54 3.20
N ILE A 191 12.01 -10.04 3.58
CA ILE A 191 12.53 -10.15 4.96
C ILE A 191 11.62 -9.42 5.95
N ALA A 192 11.21 -8.18 5.64
CA ALA A 192 10.31 -7.41 6.49
C ALA A 192 8.94 -8.09 6.65
N CYS A 193 8.39 -8.66 5.57
CA CYS A 193 7.13 -9.40 5.62
C CYS A 193 7.26 -10.73 6.39
N SER A 194 8.40 -11.41 6.28
CA SER A 194 8.70 -12.60 7.08
C SER A 194 8.76 -12.28 8.57
N TYR A 195 9.31 -11.11 8.94
CA TYR A 195 9.27 -10.63 10.32
C TYR A 195 7.85 -10.34 10.79
N ILE A 196 7.01 -9.71 9.95
CA ILE A 196 5.58 -9.50 10.26
C ILE A 196 4.84 -10.83 10.48
N LEU A 197 5.09 -11.83 9.63
CA LEU A 197 4.54 -13.17 9.79
C LEU A 197 5.01 -13.83 11.09
N TYR A 198 6.27 -13.62 11.46
CA TYR A 198 6.78 -14.07 12.74
C TYR A 198 6.04 -13.39 13.90
N LEU A 199 5.83 -12.07 13.87
CA LEU A 199 5.00 -11.37 14.88
C LEU A 199 3.59 -11.97 14.99
N ALA A 200 2.94 -12.20 13.85
CA ALA A 200 1.62 -12.82 13.80
C ALA A 200 1.60 -14.23 14.43
N SER A 201 2.64 -15.03 14.18
CA SER A 201 2.76 -16.39 14.74
C SER A 201 2.90 -16.43 16.26
N GLN A 202 3.33 -15.33 16.87
CA GLN A 202 3.52 -15.20 18.32
C GLN A 202 2.27 -14.62 19.02
N SER A 203 1.22 -14.31 18.25
CA SER A 203 -0.10 -14.02 18.80
C SER A 203 -0.61 -15.24 19.57
N PRO A 204 -1.12 -15.11 20.81
CA PRO A 204 -1.69 -13.89 21.40
C PRO A 204 -0.78 -13.06 22.31
N PHE A 205 0.44 -13.51 22.61
CA PHE A 205 1.26 -12.93 23.69
C PHE A 205 2.18 -11.78 23.27
N GLY A 206 2.38 -11.59 21.96
CA GLY A 206 3.21 -10.53 21.40
C GLY A 206 4.72 -10.75 21.63
N VAL A 207 5.55 -10.43 20.64
CA VAL A 207 7.01 -10.51 20.79
C VAL A 207 7.50 -9.34 21.62
N LEU A 208 8.38 -9.60 22.60
CA LEU A 208 8.90 -8.63 23.58
C LEU A 208 7.86 -8.11 24.61
N LYS A 209 6.74 -8.81 24.80
CA LYS A 209 5.64 -8.43 25.72
C LYS A 209 5.15 -6.98 25.48
N GLU A 210 4.33 -6.44 26.38
CA GLU A 210 3.81 -5.05 26.43
C GLU A 210 4.93 -3.97 26.61
N THR A 211 6.07 -4.12 25.93
CA THR A 211 7.14 -3.12 25.93
C THR A 211 6.97 -2.17 24.76
N PHE A 212 7.30 -0.89 24.97
CA PHE A 212 7.29 0.14 23.92
C PHE A 212 8.09 -0.25 22.67
N VAL A 213 9.16 -1.03 22.86
CA VAL A 213 10.03 -1.53 21.78
C VAL A 213 9.29 -2.48 20.85
N GLY A 214 8.47 -3.40 21.39
CA GLY A 214 7.68 -4.34 20.59
C GLY A 214 6.68 -3.61 19.69
N SER A 215 5.92 -2.67 20.27
CA SER A 215 4.97 -1.83 19.53
C SER A 215 5.65 -1.00 18.44
N PHE A 216 6.79 -0.37 18.75
CA PHE A 216 7.54 0.43 17.77
C PHE A 216 8.05 -0.42 16.59
N LEU A 217 8.61 -1.60 16.87
CA LEU A 217 9.08 -2.52 15.83
C LEU A 217 7.92 -3.07 14.98
N CYS A 218 6.77 -3.36 15.60
CA CYS A 218 5.57 -3.77 14.87
C CYS A 218 5.14 -2.67 13.89
N VAL A 219 4.89 -1.45 14.37
CA VAL A 219 4.49 -0.32 13.52
C VAL A 219 5.52 -0.04 12.42
N GLY A 220 6.80 0.06 12.81
CA GLY A 220 7.89 0.34 11.87
C GLY A 220 8.00 -0.71 10.76
N SER A 221 7.85 -2.00 11.08
CA SER A 221 7.93 -3.07 10.09
C SER A 221 6.83 -2.98 9.03
N PHE A 222 5.58 -2.72 9.42
CA PHE A 222 4.46 -2.54 8.49
C PHE A 222 4.62 -1.30 7.61
N VAL A 223 5.03 -0.17 8.22
CA VAL A 223 5.24 1.10 7.50
C VAL A 223 6.34 0.95 6.46
N ILE A 224 7.49 0.38 6.84
CA ILE A 224 8.62 0.15 5.93
C ILE A 224 8.23 -0.82 4.82
N ALA A 225 7.62 -1.96 5.15
CA ALA A 225 7.21 -2.95 4.17
C ALA A 225 6.19 -2.38 3.15
N THR A 226 5.18 -1.66 3.64
CA THR A 226 4.16 -1.02 2.80
C THR A 226 4.78 0.05 1.90
N GLY A 227 5.63 0.92 2.46
CA GLY A 227 6.30 1.97 1.71
C GLY A 227 7.21 1.41 0.61
N LEU A 228 8.05 0.43 0.94
CA LEU A 228 8.94 -0.22 -0.03
C LEU A 228 8.16 -0.97 -1.12
N CYS A 229 7.08 -1.68 -0.77
CA CYS A 229 6.20 -2.31 -1.75
C CYS A 229 5.59 -1.28 -2.72
N SER A 230 5.10 -0.16 -2.19
CA SER A 230 4.45 0.90 -2.97
C SER A 230 5.45 1.58 -3.92
N PHE A 231 6.66 1.85 -3.42
CA PHE A 231 7.78 2.35 -4.21
C PHE A 231 8.16 1.38 -5.33
N LEU A 232 8.38 0.09 -5.01
CA LEU A 232 8.74 -0.94 -5.98
C LEU A 232 7.69 -1.10 -7.08
N ARG A 233 6.41 -1.19 -6.72
CA ARG A 233 5.31 -1.35 -7.68
C ARG A 233 5.27 -0.20 -8.69
N THR A 234 5.48 1.03 -8.21
CA THR A 234 5.48 2.23 -9.06
C THR A 234 6.71 2.27 -9.97
N ILE A 235 7.91 1.97 -9.46
CA ILE A 235 9.13 1.92 -10.28
C ILE A 235 9.06 0.81 -11.32
N ILE A 236 8.61 -0.39 -10.94
CA ILE A 236 8.48 -1.51 -11.87
C ILE A 236 7.52 -1.13 -13.00
N ALA A 237 6.36 -0.58 -12.68
CA ALA A 237 5.39 -0.13 -13.68
C ALA A 237 5.97 0.94 -14.61
N ASN A 238 6.69 1.93 -14.05
CA ASN A 238 7.37 2.96 -14.84
C ASN A 238 8.45 2.37 -15.76
N ARG A 239 9.18 1.33 -15.32
CA ARG A 239 10.19 0.65 -16.14
C ARG A 239 9.57 -0.22 -17.23
N LEU A 240 8.47 -0.94 -16.97
CA LEU A 240 7.78 -1.74 -18.02
C LEU A 240 7.18 -0.86 -19.10
N ARG A 241 6.63 0.31 -18.71
CA ARG A 241 5.99 1.25 -19.63
C ARG A 241 6.94 1.90 -20.62
N LYS A 242 8.20 2.11 -20.24
CA LYS A 242 9.22 2.67 -21.16
C LYS A 242 9.51 1.78 -22.36
N SER A 243 9.08 0.52 -22.36
CA SER A 243 9.12 -0.29 -23.56
C SER A 243 7.86 -0.02 -24.39
N GLU A 244 8.04 0.37 -25.65
CA GLU A 244 7.01 0.78 -26.62
C GLU A 244 5.89 -0.25 -26.88
N VAL A 245 5.94 -1.43 -26.26
CA VAL A 245 4.94 -2.48 -26.44
C VAL A 245 3.81 -2.29 -25.43
N GLU A 246 2.68 -1.73 -25.87
CA GLU A 246 1.46 -1.52 -25.06
C GLU A 246 1.03 -2.76 -24.26
N SER A 247 1.26 -3.97 -24.79
CA SER A 247 0.95 -5.23 -24.11
C SER A 247 1.67 -5.40 -22.77
N ARG A 248 2.84 -4.77 -22.55
CA ARG A 248 3.64 -4.98 -21.33
C ARG A 248 3.01 -4.34 -20.10
N LEU A 249 2.30 -3.22 -20.25
CA LEU A 249 1.58 -2.60 -19.14
C LEU A 249 0.34 -3.43 -18.76
N LEU A 250 -0.34 -4.00 -19.76
CA LEU A 250 -1.42 -4.96 -19.54
C LEU A 250 -0.92 -6.18 -18.74
N TRP A 251 0.23 -6.75 -19.13
CA TRP A 251 0.86 -7.85 -18.37
C TRP A 251 1.20 -7.42 -16.94
N CYS A 252 1.70 -6.20 -16.72
CA CYS A 252 1.94 -5.69 -15.37
C CYS A 252 0.67 -5.69 -14.52
N GLY A 253 -0.47 -5.30 -15.10
CA GLY A 253 -1.79 -5.37 -14.47
C GLY A 253 -2.21 -6.81 -14.16
N ILE A 254 -2.12 -7.72 -15.13
CA ILE A 254 -2.47 -9.14 -14.95
C ILE A 254 -1.65 -9.78 -13.82
N PHE A 255 -0.32 -9.60 -13.85
CA PHE A 255 0.57 -10.17 -12.84
C PHE A 255 0.41 -9.52 -11.46
N SER A 256 0.01 -8.24 -11.42
CA SER A 256 -0.37 -7.60 -10.14
C SER A 256 -1.58 -8.28 -9.50
N GLN A 257 -2.61 -8.56 -10.29
CA GLN A 257 -3.82 -9.24 -9.80
C GLN A 257 -3.55 -10.70 -9.46
N LEU A 258 -2.74 -11.39 -10.27
CA LEU A 258 -2.28 -12.74 -9.98
C LEU A 258 -1.55 -12.80 -8.64
N GLY A 259 -0.66 -11.86 -8.35
CA GLY A 259 0.03 -11.78 -7.05
C GLY A 259 -0.94 -11.67 -5.88
N SER A 260 -1.87 -10.72 -5.94
CA SER A 260 -2.90 -10.53 -4.90
C SER A 260 -3.77 -11.77 -4.72
N PHE A 261 -4.15 -12.43 -5.83
CA PHE A 261 -4.91 -13.68 -5.82
C PHE A 261 -4.14 -14.82 -5.14
N ILE A 262 -2.85 -15.00 -5.48
CA ILE A 262 -1.99 -16.00 -4.84
C ILE A 262 -1.92 -15.75 -3.33
N GLY A 263 -1.71 -14.49 -2.91
CA GLY A 263 -1.68 -14.14 -1.50
C GLY A 263 -2.98 -14.49 -0.77
N ALA A 264 -4.13 -14.20 -1.37
CA ALA A 264 -5.43 -14.55 -0.81
C ALA A 264 -5.66 -16.07 -0.72
N VAL A 265 -5.38 -16.82 -1.80
CA VAL A 265 -5.57 -18.28 -1.86
C VAL A 265 -4.65 -19.01 -0.89
N VAL A 266 -3.44 -18.50 -0.66
CA VAL A 266 -2.52 -19.07 0.33
C VAL A 266 -2.95 -18.70 1.75
N MET A 267 -3.17 -17.42 2.03
CA MET A 267 -3.41 -16.97 3.42
C MET A 267 -4.80 -17.35 3.95
N PHE A 268 -5.81 -17.43 3.08
CA PHE A 268 -7.18 -17.71 3.50
C PHE A 268 -7.33 -19.09 4.18
N PRO A 269 -6.88 -20.22 3.60
CA PRO A 269 -6.92 -21.52 4.27
C PRO A 269 -6.02 -21.57 5.52
N LEU A 270 -4.84 -20.96 5.47
CA LEU A 270 -3.92 -20.90 6.60
C LEU A 270 -4.57 -20.27 7.83
N ILE A 271 -5.33 -19.19 7.62
CA ILE A 271 -6.02 -18.49 8.70
C ILE A 271 -7.34 -19.18 9.07
N ASN A 272 -8.23 -19.45 8.12
CA ASN A 272 -9.62 -19.83 8.43
C ASN A 272 -9.86 -21.34 8.54
N VAL A 273 -9.03 -22.17 7.91
CA VAL A 273 -9.19 -23.64 7.94
C VAL A 273 -8.22 -24.24 8.94
N TYR A 274 -6.93 -23.91 8.81
CA TYR A 274 -5.89 -24.44 9.68
C TYR A 274 -5.73 -23.69 11.01
N ASN A 275 -6.33 -22.50 11.15
CA ASN A 275 -6.29 -21.68 12.36
C ASN A 275 -4.86 -21.50 12.91
N ILE A 276 -3.88 -21.30 12.01
CA ILE A 276 -2.46 -21.20 12.37
C ILE A 276 -2.19 -20.00 13.29
N PHE A 277 -2.96 -18.93 13.13
CA PHE A 277 -2.83 -17.73 13.96
C PHE A 277 -3.98 -17.66 14.96
N SER A 278 -3.64 -17.43 16.23
CA SER A 278 -4.63 -17.21 17.29
C SER A 278 -4.86 -15.72 17.48
N THR A 279 -6.11 -15.29 17.62
CA THR A 279 -6.44 -13.89 17.92
C THR A 279 -6.09 -13.54 19.36
N ALA A 280 -5.57 -12.34 19.60
CA ALA A 280 -5.34 -11.84 20.95
C ALA A 280 -6.68 -11.59 21.66
N PRO A 281 -6.85 -12.01 22.93
CA PRO A 281 -8.04 -11.70 23.70
C PRO A 281 -8.12 -10.19 23.94
N VAL A 282 -9.31 -9.61 23.72
CA VAL A 282 -9.54 -8.15 23.84
C VAL A 282 -9.36 -7.66 25.28
N CYS A 283 -9.69 -8.51 26.26
CA CYS A 283 -9.45 -8.26 27.68
C CYS A 283 -8.76 -9.48 28.29
N SER A 284 -7.66 -9.27 29.01
CA SER A 284 -7.06 -10.30 29.83
C SER A 284 -8.00 -10.63 30.99
N SER A 285 -8.32 -11.92 31.16
CA SER A 285 -8.96 -12.41 32.38
C SER A 285 -8.03 -12.07 33.53
N ALA A 286 -8.47 -11.22 34.47
CA ALA A 286 -7.71 -11.00 35.68
C ALA A 286 -7.67 -12.32 36.43
N THR A 287 -6.58 -13.08 36.30
CA THR A 287 -6.23 -14.10 37.29
C THR A 287 -5.94 -13.34 38.56
N VAL A 288 -6.93 -13.32 39.45
CA VAL A 288 -6.78 -12.85 40.82
C VAL A 288 -5.60 -13.61 41.44
N PRO A 289 -4.58 -12.92 41.99
CA PRO A 289 -3.45 -13.55 42.66
C PRO A 289 -3.88 -14.38 43.89
#